data_AF-A0A8H9GQ19-F1
#
_entry.id   AF-A0A8H9GQ19-F1
#
_cell.length_a   1.000
_cell.length_b   1.000
_cell.length_c   1.000
_cell.angle_alpha   90.00
_cell.angle_beta   90.00
_cell.angle_gamma   90.00
#
_symmetry.space_group_name_H-M   'P 1'
#
loop_
_entity.id
_entity.type
_entity.pdbx_description
1 polymer ?
#
loop_
_entity_poly.entity_id
_entity_poly.type
_entity_poly.pdbx_seq_one_letter_code
_entity_poly.pdbx_strand_id
1 'polypeptide(L)' 'MLPGMATFYLLATLVFTALLALLLLRPGAARPLTVWGLSALLPLLAALVVALRAA' A
#
# COMPACT_ATOMS: atom_id res chain seq x y z
N MET A 1 -11.39 -16.49 -9.66
CA MET A 1 -11.18 -15.70 -8.43
C MET A 1 -12.47 -14.95 -8.13
N LEU A 2 -13.05 -15.07 -6.93
CA LEU A 2 -14.26 -14.30 -6.60
C LEU A 2 -13.94 -12.80 -6.72
N PRO A 3 -14.68 -12.00 -7.52
CA PRO A 3 -14.40 -10.58 -7.73
C PRO A 3 -14.37 -9.77 -6.42
N GLY A 4 -15.09 -10.22 -5.39
CA GLY A 4 -15.06 -9.63 -4.06
C GLY A 4 -13.70 -9.75 -3.34
N MET A 5 -12.94 -10.83 -3.56
CA MET A 5 -11.64 -11.02 -2.91
C MET A 5 -10.60 -10.02 -3.42
N ALA A 6 -10.56 -9.78 -4.73
CA ALA A 6 -9.64 -8.81 -5.32
C ALA A 6 -9.89 -7.40 -4.76
N THR A 7 -11.16 -7.00 -4.69
CA THR A 7 -11.57 -5.71 -4.10
C THR A 7 -11.16 -5.59 -2.62
N PHE A 8 -11.32 -6.66 -1.84
CA PHE A 8 -10.91 -6.68 -0.45
C PHE A 8 -9.40 -6.47 -0.27
N TYR A 9 -8.56 -7.20 -1.01
CA TYR A 9 -7.11 -7.03 -0.97
C TYR A 9 -6.68 -5.62 -1.41
N LEU A 10 -7.40 -5.03 -2.36
CA LEU A 10 -7.22 -3.66 -2.82
C LEU A 10 -7.43 -2.64 -1.70
N LEU A 11 -8.57 -2.74 -1.02
CA LEU A 11 -8.90 -1.87 0.10
C LEU A 11 -7.93 -2.05 1.27
N ALA A 12 -7.58 -3.30 1.59
CA ALA A 12 -6.60 -3.61 2.63
C ALA A 12 -5.22 -2.99 2.31
N THR A 13 -4.78 -3.06 1.06
CA THR A 13 -3.52 -2.45 0.60
C THR A 13 -3.53 -0.92 0.75
N LEU A 14 -4.64 -0.27 0.37
CA LEU A 14 -4.79 1.18 0.51
C LEU A 14 -4.77 1.61 1.98
N VAL A 15 -5.50 0.91 2.85
CA VAL A 15 -5.50 1.17 4.30
C VAL A 15 -4.09 1.02 4.88
N PHE A 16 -3.38 -0.05 4.52
CA PHE A 16 -2.02 -0.29 5.00
C PHE A 16 -1.04 0.80 4.55
N THR A 17 -1.13 1.21 3.27
CA THR A 17 -0.34 2.31 2.73
C THR A 17 -0.58 3.61 3.49
N ALA A 18 -1.85 3.94 3.75
CA ALA A 18 -2.23 5.15 4.49
C ALA A 18 -1.71 5.13 5.94
N LEU A 19 -1.78 3.98 6.61
CA LEU A 19 -1.22 3.81 7.96
C LEU A 19 0.29 4.03 8.00
N LEU A 20 1.04 3.49 7.02
CA LEU A 20 2.48 3.71 6.92
C LEU A 20 2.81 5.19 6.64
N ALA A 21 2.05 5.85 5.76
CA ALA A 21 2.20 7.27 5.48
C ALA A 21 1.92 8.15 6.72
N LEU A 22 0.87 7.81 7.49
CA LEU A 22 0.59 8.47 8.77
C LEU A 22 1.71 8.24 9.78
N LEU A 23 2.33 7.07 9.80
CA LEU A 23 3.45 6.78 10.68
C LEU A 23 4.71 7.59 10.33
N LEU A 24 4.92 7.96 9.05
CA LEU A 24 6.00 8.86 8.65
C LEU A 24 5.86 10.28 9.24
N LEU A 25 4.63 10.70 9.57
CA LEU A 25 4.38 11.99 10.22
C LEU A 25 4.85 11.99 11.69
N ARG A 26 5.08 10.82 12.30
CA ARG A 26 5.62 10.72 13.66
C ARG A 26 7.16 10.74 13.64
N PRO A 27 7.82 11.73 14.24
CA PRO A 27 9.28 11.71 14.39
C PRO A 27 9.68 10.62 15.39
N GLY A 28 10.61 9.74 15.00
CA GLY A 28 11.14 8.69 15.89
C GLY A 28 11.72 7.47 15.16
N ALA A 29 12.14 6.48 15.95
CA ALA A 29 12.78 5.24 15.48
C ALA A 29 11.89 4.34 14.61
N ALA A 30 10.59 4.64 14.47
CA ALA A 30 9.68 3.96 13.55
C ALA A 30 9.85 4.39 12.07
N ARG A 31 10.58 5.49 11.82
CA ARG A 31 10.77 6.07 10.48
C ARG A 31 11.53 5.15 9.49
N PRO A 32 12.62 4.45 9.88
CA PRO A 32 13.31 3.54 8.96
C PRO A 32 12.43 2.37 8.52
N LEU A 33 11.71 1.75 9.47
CA LEU A 33 10.79 0.64 9.18
C LEU A 33 9.62 1.06 8.29
N THR A 34 9.10 2.27 8.48
CA THR A 34 7.98 2.79 7.68
C THR A 34 8.40 3.19 6.27
N VAL A 35 9.58 3.79 6.11
CA VAL A 35 10.17 4.03 4.79
C VAL A 35 10.41 2.71 4.07
N TRP A 36 10.95 1.69 4.76
CA TRP A 36 11.19 0.37 4.19
C TRP A 36 9.89 -0.37 3.81
N GLY A 37 8.86 -0.26 4.65
CA GLY A 37 7.53 -0.79 4.34
C GLY A 37 6.86 -0.09 3.16
N LEU A 38 6.98 1.24 3.06
CA LEU A 38 6.45 2.02 1.94
C LEU A 38 7.18 1.70 0.64
N SER A 39 8.50 1.61 0.65
CA SER A 39 9.27 1.28 -0.56
C SER A 39 8.95 -0.11 -1.08
N ALA A 40 8.66 -1.08 -0.19
CA ALA A 40 8.18 -2.40 -0.59
C ALA A 40 6.76 -2.38 -1.19
N LEU A 41 5.89 -1.45 -0.77
CA LEU A 41 4.54 -1.31 -1.30
C LEU A 41 4.45 -0.54 -2.63
N LEU A 42 5.35 0.39 -2.90
CA LEU A 42 5.38 1.18 -4.13
C LEU A 42 5.26 0.36 -5.44
N PRO A 43 6.04 -0.72 -5.66
CA PRO A 43 5.91 -1.53 -6.87
C PRO A 43 4.56 -2.24 -6.96
N LEU A 44 3.95 -2.61 -5.84
CA LEU A 44 2.62 -3.22 -5.80
C LEU A 44 1.54 -2.21 -6.19
N LEU A 45 1.66 -0.96 -5.72
CA LEU A 45 0.80 0.15 -6.14
C LEU A 45 0.98 0.47 -7.63
N ALA A 46 2.20 0.41 -8.15
CA ALA A 46 2.46 0.62 -9.59
C ALA A 46 1.81 -0.47 -10.45
N ALA A 47 1.95 -1.75 -10.05
CA ALA A 47 1.29 -2.87 -10.71
C ALA A 47 -0.25 -2.72 -10.67
N LEU A 48 -0.78 -2.22 -9.56
CA LEU A 48 -2.20 -1.95 -9.39
C LEU A 48 -2.71 -0.89 -10.37
N VAL A 49 -2.01 0.24 -10.52
CA VAL A 49 -2.40 1.29 -11.47
C VAL A 49 -2.42 0.76 -12.90
N VAL A 50 -1.46 -0.09 -13.27
CA VAL A 50 -1.43 -0.73 -14.59
C VAL A 50 -2.61 -1.69 -14.76
N ALA A 51 -2.89 -2.53 -13.77
CA ALA A 51 -4.02 -3.46 -13.81
C ALA A 51 -5.37 -2.71 -13.92
N LEU A 52 -5.52 -1.59 -13.20
CA LEU A 52 -6.73 -0.77 -13.24
C LEU A 52 -6.90 -0.04 -14.58
N ARG A 53 -5.79 0.36 -15.23
CA ARG A 53 -5.82 0.96 -16.58
C ARG A 53 -6.10 -0.06 -17.69
N ALA A 54 -5.82 -1.34 -17.44
CA ALA A 54 -6.01 -2.42 -18.40
C ALA A 54 -7.39 -3.10 -18.30
N ALA A 55 -8.19 -2.73 -17.28
CA ALA A 55 -9.56 -3.20 -17.05
C ALA A 55 -10.58 -2.22 -17.66
#